data_AF-A0A8H4BMD2-F1
#
_entry.id   AF-A0A8H4BMD2-F1
#
_cell.length_a   1.000
_cell.length_b   1.000
_cell.length_c   1.000
_cell.angle_alpha   90.00
_cell.angle_beta   90.00
_cell.angle_gamma   90.00
#
_symmetry.space_group_name_H-M   'P 1'
#
loop_
_entity.id
_entity.type
_entity.pdbx_description
1 polymer ?
#
loop_
_entity_poly.entity_id
_entity_poly.type
_entity_poly.pdbx_seq_one_letter_code
_entity_poly.pdbx_strand_id
1 'polypeptide(L)'
;MDEQDDDEQDASDDNHGEGSSTAVRVKKVGKKRGEKLRKKEEKRRYREYMDQQRDLRRAQEEVEEEEYRRIKMEQSIQKTDEMEKRRKEKEKQAKAKAKEESKMQALQEKDVKQRQSRFNKYSGKLKKLVKERKLCDTHALAKSMGLSSEQVIDMLKQLCNQDDEFELCLWSGTDTFLFITRDDYEHFNEQFSSKGKMSIHDATL
;
A
#
# COMPACT_ATOMS: atom_id res chain seq x y z
N MET A 1 -61.94 31.17 -5.94
CA MET A 1 -62.52 30.62 -7.18
C MET A 1 -63.28 29.40 -6.75
N ASP A 2 -64.54 29.66 -6.44
CA ASP A 2 -65.63 28.70 -6.34
C ASP A 2 -65.84 27.99 -7.68
N GLU A 3 -66.20 26.72 -7.61
CA GLU A 3 -67.23 26.12 -8.48
C GLU A 3 -67.94 25.05 -7.65
N GLN A 4 -69.13 25.42 -7.19
CA GLN A 4 -70.20 24.60 -6.62
C GLN A 4 -71.19 24.20 -7.74
N ASP A 5 -72.12 23.32 -7.36
CA ASP A 5 -73.30 22.79 -8.05
C ASP A 5 -73.09 21.54 -8.93
N ASP A 6 -73.90 20.48 -8.82
CA ASP A 6 -75.27 20.42 -8.29
C ASP A 6 -75.64 19.03 -7.74
N ASP A 7 -76.53 19.07 -6.75
CA ASP A 7 -77.22 17.98 -6.09
C ASP A 7 -78.21 17.31 -7.08
N GLU A 8 -78.28 15.98 -7.10
CA GLU A 8 -79.56 15.31 -7.41
C GLU A 8 -79.67 14.04 -6.57
N GLN A 9 -80.31 14.22 -5.43
CA GLN A 9 -80.98 13.18 -4.67
C GLN A 9 -82.05 12.53 -5.56
N ASP A 10 -82.01 11.20 -5.70
CA ASP A 10 -83.22 10.43 -5.98
C ASP A 10 -83.26 9.23 -5.03
N ALA A 11 -84.08 9.39 -4.00
CA ALA A 11 -84.45 8.36 -3.06
C ALA A 11 -85.63 7.56 -3.62
N SER A 12 -85.67 6.28 -3.22
CA SER A 12 -86.79 5.35 -3.37
C SER A 12 -86.83 4.52 -4.66
N ASP A 13 -86.34 3.27 -4.56
CA ASP A 13 -87.29 2.16 -4.69
C ASP A 13 -86.82 0.98 -3.84
N ASP A 14 -87.62 0.75 -2.81
CA ASP A 14 -87.57 -0.37 -1.88
C ASP A 14 -88.10 -1.60 -2.62
N ASN A 15 -87.26 -2.58 -2.94
CA ASN A 15 -87.77 -3.88 -3.38
C ASN A 15 -86.83 -5.03 -3.04
N HIS A 16 -87.08 -5.55 -1.84
CA HIS A 16 -87.11 -6.97 -1.46
C HIS A 16 -86.03 -7.92 -1.97
N GLY A 17 -85.42 -8.59 -1.00
CA GLY A 17 -85.62 -10.03 -0.91
C GLY A 17 -84.37 -10.86 -1.05
N GLU A 18 -83.85 -11.28 0.10
CA GLU A 18 -83.02 -12.47 0.26
C GLU A 18 -83.67 -13.70 -0.41
N GLY A 19 -82.84 -14.60 -0.95
CA GLY A 19 -83.25 -15.90 -1.49
C GLY A 19 -82.34 -16.33 -2.63
N SER A 20 -81.25 -17.04 -2.37
CA SER A 20 -81.24 -18.50 -2.21
C SER A 20 -82.03 -19.23 -3.31
N SER A 21 -81.26 -19.84 -4.22
CA SER A 21 -81.59 -21.02 -5.02
C SER A 21 -82.95 -21.05 -5.69
N THR A 22 -83.04 -20.60 -6.96
CA THR A 22 -84.05 -21.14 -7.89
C THR A 22 -83.66 -20.89 -9.35
N ALA A 23 -83.90 -21.93 -10.16
CA ALA A 23 -83.77 -22.02 -11.60
C ALA A 23 -83.86 -20.68 -12.37
N VAL A 24 -82.88 -20.45 -13.24
CA VAL A 24 -82.77 -19.30 -14.14
C VAL A 24 -83.93 -19.33 -15.15
N ARG A 25 -85.11 -18.86 -14.75
CA ARG A 25 -86.17 -18.46 -15.68
C ARG A 25 -85.76 -17.14 -16.29
N VAL A 26 -85.17 -17.21 -17.49
CA VAL A 26 -84.81 -16.04 -18.30
C VAL A 26 -86.10 -15.32 -18.71
N LYS A 27 -86.57 -14.39 -17.88
CA LYS A 27 -87.57 -13.40 -18.29
C LYS A 27 -86.95 -12.59 -19.42
N LYS A 28 -87.68 -12.43 -20.53
CA LYS A 28 -87.25 -11.69 -21.71
C LYS A 28 -86.96 -10.24 -21.32
N VAL A 29 -85.68 -9.92 -21.13
CA VAL A 29 -85.22 -8.57 -20.85
C VAL A 29 -85.48 -7.75 -22.11
N GLY A 30 -86.23 -6.64 -22.00
CA GLY A 30 -86.46 -5.74 -23.13
C GLY A 30 -85.15 -5.25 -23.73
N LYS A 31 -85.09 -5.05 -25.06
CA LYS A 31 -83.86 -4.74 -25.82
C LYS A 31 -82.96 -3.69 -25.14
N LYS A 32 -83.55 -2.59 -24.63
CA LYS A 32 -82.82 -1.51 -23.93
C LYS A 32 -82.19 -1.96 -22.59
N ARG A 33 -82.88 -2.79 -21.81
CA ARG A 33 -82.39 -3.27 -20.50
C ARG A 33 -81.33 -4.37 -20.66
N GLY A 34 -81.41 -5.18 -21.72
CA GLY A 34 -80.40 -6.19 -22.06
C GLY A 34 -79.07 -5.57 -22.51
N GLU A 35 -79.14 -4.54 -23.34
CA GLU A 35 -77.96 -3.80 -23.79
C GLU A 35 -77.27 -3.07 -22.63
N LYS A 36 -78.04 -2.44 -21.72
CA LYS A 36 -77.50 -1.78 -20.51
C LYS A 36 -76.80 -2.78 -19.58
N LEU A 37 -77.31 -4.01 -19.44
CA LEU A 37 -76.68 -5.06 -18.65
C LEU A 37 -75.39 -5.57 -19.29
N ARG A 38 -75.37 -5.78 -20.61
CA ARG A 38 -74.15 -6.15 -21.34
C ARG A 38 -73.05 -5.10 -21.22
N LYS A 39 -73.40 -3.82 -21.38
CA LYS A 39 -72.45 -2.71 -21.20
C LYS A 39 -71.90 -2.62 -19.76
N LYS A 40 -72.72 -2.94 -18.75
CA LYS A 40 -72.28 -2.99 -17.34
C LYS A 40 -71.34 -4.18 -17.09
N GLU A 41 -71.62 -5.33 -17.68
CA GLU A 41 -70.78 -6.53 -17.58
C GLU A 41 -69.43 -6.35 -18.31
N GLU A 42 -69.44 -5.76 -19.51
CA GLU A 42 -68.21 -5.41 -20.25
C GLU A 42 -67.37 -4.41 -19.47
N LYS A 43 -67.99 -3.39 -18.86
CA LYS A 43 -67.30 -2.42 -17.98
C LYS A 43 -66.73 -3.10 -16.73
N ARG A 44 -67.41 -4.10 -16.17
CA ARG A 44 -66.92 -4.85 -15.00
C ARG A 44 -65.73 -5.74 -15.38
N ARG A 45 -65.84 -6.51 -16.47
CA ARG A 45 -64.75 -7.34 -17.00
C ARG A 45 -63.52 -6.52 -17.35
N TYR A 46 -63.71 -5.32 -17.91
CA TYR A 46 -62.61 -4.41 -18.20
C TYR A 46 -61.89 -3.92 -16.93
N ARG A 47 -62.63 -3.58 -15.87
CA ARG A 47 -62.02 -3.21 -14.57
C ARG A 47 -61.28 -4.39 -13.94
N GLU A 48 -61.90 -5.56 -13.90
CA GLU A 48 -61.27 -6.78 -13.37
C GLU A 48 -59.99 -7.14 -14.13
N TYR A 49 -59.98 -6.99 -15.46
CA TYR A 49 -58.77 -7.17 -16.27
C TYR A 49 -57.68 -6.14 -15.96
N MET A 50 -58.05 -4.86 -15.81
CA MET A 50 -57.10 -3.79 -15.46
C MET A 50 -56.53 -3.96 -14.05
N ASP A 51 -57.33 -4.45 -13.10
CA ASP A 51 -56.88 -4.74 -11.74
C ASP A 51 -55.94 -5.95 -11.73
N GLN A 52 -56.24 -7.01 -12.48
CA GLN A 52 -55.32 -8.15 -12.67
C GLN A 52 -53.99 -7.70 -13.29
N GLN A 53 -54.00 -6.80 -14.28
CA GLN A 53 -52.77 -6.23 -14.86
C GLN A 53 -51.95 -5.43 -13.84
N ARG A 54 -52.61 -4.70 -12.93
CA ARG A 54 -51.94 -3.95 -11.86
C ARG A 54 -51.35 -4.87 -10.80
N ASP A 55 -52.07 -5.91 -10.40
CA ASP A 55 -51.60 -6.87 -9.41
C ASP A 55 -50.45 -7.72 -9.96
N LEU A 56 -50.50 -8.12 -11.24
CA LEU A 56 -49.38 -8.78 -11.91
C LEU A 56 -48.13 -7.90 -11.97
N ARG A 57 -48.29 -6.60 -12.24
CA ARG A 57 -47.17 -5.65 -12.23
C ARG A 57 -46.59 -5.47 -10.83
N ARG A 58 -47.44 -5.33 -9.81
CA ARG A 58 -46.99 -5.21 -8.41
C ARG A 58 -46.22 -6.45 -7.96
N ALA A 59 -46.70 -7.64 -8.33
CA ALA A 59 -46.04 -8.90 -8.01
C ALA A 59 -44.67 -9.04 -8.71
N GLN A 60 -44.53 -8.54 -9.94
CA GLN A 60 -43.24 -8.50 -10.64
C GLN A 60 -42.28 -7.51 -9.98
N GLU A 61 -42.75 -6.31 -9.65
CA GLU A 61 -41.95 -5.29 -8.96
C GLU A 61 -41.46 -5.76 -7.57
N GLU A 62 -42.31 -6.47 -6.82
CA GLU A 62 -41.94 -7.03 -5.51
C GLU A 62 -40.85 -8.11 -5.62
N VAL A 63 -40.94 -8.99 -6.62
CA VAL A 63 -39.91 -10.01 -6.88
C VAL A 63 -38.59 -9.37 -7.30
N GLU A 64 -38.61 -8.37 -8.19
CA GLU A 64 -37.41 -7.64 -8.62
C GLU A 64 -36.77 -6.87 -7.45
N GLU A 65 -37.57 -6.28 -6.55
CA GLU A 65 -37.07 -5.59 -5.37
C GLU A 65 -36.42 -6.55 -4.37
N GLU A 66 -37.02 -7.72 -4.13
CA GLU A 66 -36.43 -8.75 -3.27
C GLU A 66 -35.11 -9.28 -3.83
N GLU A 67 -35.03 -9.55 -5.13
CA GLU A 67 -33.81 -9.96 -5.80
C GLU A 67 -32.73 -8.88 -5.71
N TYR A 68 -33.08 -7.62 -5.95
CA TYR A 68 -32.16 -6.50 -5.83
C TYR A 68 -31.63 -6.37 -4.39
N ARG A 69 -32.49 -6.53 -3.38
CA ARG A 69 -32.09 -6.51 -1.97
C ARG A 69 -31.13 -7.67 -1.63
N ARG A 70 -31.40 -8.87 -2.14
CA ARG A 70 -30.51 -10.04 -1.94
C ARG A 70 -29.15 -9.84 -2.58
N ILE A 71 -29.11 -9.42 -3.85
CA ILE A 71 -27.87 -9.16 -4.58
C ILE A 71 -27.06 -8.05 -3.88
N LYS A 72 -27.72 -6.99 -3.42
CA LYS A 72 -27.05 -5.89 -2.73
C LYS A 72 -26.44 -6.32 -1.39
N MET A 73 -27.13 -7.17 -0.63
CA MET A 73 -26.58 -7.74 0.61
C MET A 73 -25.39 -8.65 0.32
N GLU A 74 -25.49 -9.55 -0.66
CA GLU A 74 -24.40 -10.45 -1.02
C GLU A 74 -23.15 -9.69 -1.50
N GLN A 75 -23.32 -8.70 -2.37
CA GLN A 75 -22.22 -7.83 -2.81
C GLN A 75 -21.59 -7.04 -1.66
N SER A 76 -22.37 -6.64 -0.66
CA SER A 76 -21.84 -5.94 0.51
C SER A 76 -20.95 -6.84 1.36
N ILE A 77 -21.36 -8.10 1.56
CA ILE A 77 -20.59 -9.12 2.31
C ILE A 77 -19.31 -9.48 1.55
N GLN A 78 -19.39 -9.69 0.24
CA GLN A 78 -18.22 -9.98 -0.59
C GLN A 78 -17.20 -8.83 -0.53
N LYS A 79 -17.65 -7.58 -0.63
CA LYS A 79 -16.77 -6.40 -0.52
C LYS A 79 -16.10 -6.29 0.85
N THR A 80 -16.81 -6.60 1.95
CA THR A 80 -16.21 -6.56 3.29
C THR A 80 -15.17 -7.67 3.45
N ASP A 81 -15.44 -8.87 2.96
CA ASP A 81 -14.53 -10.02 3.06
C ASP A 81 -13.26 -9.80 2.22
N GLU A 82 -13.39 -9.26 1.01
CA GLU A 82 -12.26 -8.90 0.16
C GLU A 82 -11.39 -7.81 0.80
N MET A 83 -12.02 -6.78 1.39
CA MET A 83 -11.31 -5.72 2.08
C MET A 83 -10.58 -6.23 3.32
N GLU A 84 -11.18 -7.13 4.10
CA GLU A 84 -10.55 -7.75 5.26
C GLU A 84 -9.38 -8.66 4.86
N LYS A 85 -9.55 -9.49 3.82
CA LYS A 85 -8.46 -10.31 3.25
C LYS A 85 -7.30 -9.44 2.80
N ARG A 86 -7.57 -8.35 2.08
CA ARG A 86 -6.54 -7.42 1.62
C ARG A 86 -5.83 -6.73 2.79
N ARG A 87 -6.54 -6.39 3.87
CA ARG A 87 -5.92 -5.83 5.09
C ARG A 87 -5.01 -6.86 5.77
N LYS A 88 -5.48 -8.09 5.96
CA LYS A 88 -4.68 -9.17 6.56
C LYS A 88 -3.44 -9.50 5.73
N GLU A 89 -3.55 -9.51 4.41
CA GLU A 89 -2.41 -9.75 3.52
C GLU A 89 -1.39 -8.61 3.60
N LYS A 90 -1.83 -7.36 3.56
CA LYS A 90 -0.95 -6.20 3.74
C LYS A 90 -0.24 -6.20 5.09
N GLU A 91 -0.94 -6.56 6.17
CA GLU A 91 -0.35 -6.66 7.50
C GLU A 91 0.69 -7.78 7.57
N LYS A 92 0.40 -8.95 7.00
CA LYS A 92 1.37 -10.06 6.91
C LYS A 92 2.61 -9.66 6.10
N GLN A 93 2.42 -9.00 4.96
CA GLN A 93 3.52 -8.50 4.13
C GLN A 93 4.35 -7.43 4.86
N ALA A 94 3.70 -6.48 5.53
CA ALA A 94 4.39 -5.45 6.32
C ALA A 94 5.19 -6.07 7.47
N LYS A 95 4.61 -7.05 8.18
CA LYS A 95 5.29 -7.78 9.26
C LYS A 95 6.46 -8.60 8.75
N ALA A 96 6.35 -9.21 7.57
CA ALA A 96 7.44 -9.94 6.93
C ALA A 96 8.59 -9.00 6.55
N LYS A 97 8.29 -7.87 5.89
CA LYS A 97 9.28 -6.84 5.54
C LYS A 97 9.97 -6.26 6.76
N ALA A 98 9.23 -5.87 7.79
CA ALA A 98 9.81 -5.35 9.03
C ALA A 98 10.74 -6.37 9.71
N LYS A 99 10.40 -7.66 9.67
CA LYS A 99 11.26 -8.73 10.20
C LYS A 99 12.54 -8.90 9.38
N GLU A 100 12.46 -8.76 8.06
CA GLU A 100 13.61 -8.85 7.17
C GLU A 100 14.54 -7.64 7.33
N GLU A 101 13.98 -6.42 7.38
CA GLU A 101 14.72 -5.19 7.65
C GLU A 101 15.42 -5.23 9.00
N SER A 102 14.73 -5.70 10.05
CA SER A 102 15.34 -5.88 11.38
C SER A 102 16.48 -6.89 11.37
N LYS A 103 16.37 -7.99 10.61
CA LYS A 103 17.48 -8.95 10.45
C LYS A 103 18.67 -8.35 9.71
N MET A 104 18.41 -7.59 8.65
CA MET A 104 19.45 -6.90 7.88
C MET A 104 20.20 -5.88 8.76
N GLN A 105 19.46 -5.07 9.53
CA GLN A 105 20.06 -4.13 10.48
C GLN A 105 20.89 -4.85 11.56
N ALA A 106 20.38 -5.95 12.12
CA ALA A 106 21.12 -6.72 13.12
C ALA A 106 22.41 -7.35 12.57
N LEU A 107 22.45 -7.74 11.29
CA LEU A 107 23.68 -8.21 10.63
C LEU A 107 24.66 -7.05 10.42
N GLN A 108 24.19 -5.90 9.95
CA GLN A 108 25.03 -4.71 9.78
C GLN A 108 25.64 -4.25 11.11
N GLU A 109 24.86 -4.20 12.19
CA GLU A 109 25.39 -3.84 13.51
C GLU A 109 26.44 -4.83 14.02
N LYS A 110 26.25 -6.13 13.77
CA LYS A 110 27.24 -7.15 14.13
C LYS A 110 28.53 -6.96 13.35
N ASP A 111 28.44 -6.67 12.06
CA ASP A 111 29.61 -6.42 11.21
C ASP A 111 30.35 -5.16 11.65
N VAL A 112 29.63 -4.07 11.95
CA VAL A 112 30.24 -2.84 12.48
C VAL A 112 30.94 -3.11 13.81
N LYS A 113 30.29 -3.81 14.76
CA LYS A 113 30.90 -4.18 16.05
C LYS A 113 32.13 -5.06 15.88
N GLN A 114 32.10 -6.04 14.98
CA GLN A 114 33.25 -6.88 14.69
C GLN A 114 34.39 -6.08 14.07
N ARG A 115 34.10 -5.20 13.10
CA ARG A 115 35.09 -4.30 12.50
C ARG A 115 35.73 -3.39 13.55
N GLN A 116 34.94 -2.79 14.42
CA GLN A 116 35.45 -1.90 15.47
C GLN A 116 36.27 -2.65 16.53
N SER A 117 35.86 -3.87 16.90
CA SER A 117 36.64 -4.73 17.81
C SER A 117 38.00 -5.12 17.20
N ARG A 118 38.02 -5.48 15.91
CA ARG A 118 39.27 -5.77 15.18
C ARG A 118 40.14 -4.52 15.08
N PHE A 119 39.56 -3.38 14.74
CA PHE A 119 40.27 -2.11 14.70
C PHE A 119 40.94 -1.81 16.05
N ASN A 120 40.20 -1.90 17.16
CA ASN A 120 40.77 -1.64 18.50
C ASN A 120 41.91 -2.60 18.86
N LYS A 121 41.86 -3.87 18.40
CA LYS A 121 42.90 -4.86 18.65
C LYS A 121 44.18 -4.58 17.84
N TYR A 122 44.04 -4.16 16.59
CA TYR A 122 45.15 -4.09 15.64
C TYR A 122 45.64 -2.67 15.35
N SER A 123 44.88 -1.63 15.69
CA SER A 123 45.19 -0.22 15.41
C SER A 123 46.53 0.20 16.00
N GLY A 124 46.83 -0.19 17.25
CA GLY A 124 48.11 0.14 17.88
C GLY A 124 49.34 -0.45 17.16
N LYS A 125 49.23 -1.69 16.67
CA LYS A 125 50.31 -2.33 15.90
C LYS A 125 50.43 -1.70 14.51
N LEU A 126 49.30 -1.41 13.87
CA LEU A 126 49.25 -0.76 12.56
C LEU A 126 49.88 0.64 12.61
N LYS A 127 49.53 1.47 13.60
CA LYS A 127 50.11 2.80 13.79
C LYS A 127 51.63 2.75 13.91
N LYS A 128 52.17 1.82 14.70
CA LYS A 128 53.63 1.67 14.86
C LYS A 128 54.31 1.31 13.55
N LEU A 129 53.79 0.31 12.83
CA LEU A 129 54.37 -0.13 11.56
C LEU A 129 54.34 0.95 10.49
N VAL A 130 53.26 1.72 10.43
CA VAL A 130 53.11 2.82 9.47
C VAL A 130 54.07 3.96 9.78
N LYS A 131 54.22 4.33 11.06
CA LYS A 131 55.19 5.35 11.50
C LYS A 131 56.64 4.95 11.23
N GLU A 132 56.99 3.68 11.44
CA GLU A 132 58.36 3.18 11.21
C GLU A 132 58.75 3.16 9.73
N ARG A 133 57.82 2.80 8.83
CA ARG A 133 58.14 2.61 7.41
C ARG A 133 57.88 3.86 6.55
N LYS A 134 57.03 4.78 7.02
CA LYS A 134 56.47 5.95 6.31
C LYS A 134 55.79 5.64 4.98
N LEU A 135 56.44 4.96 4.04
CA LEU A 135 55.85 4.37 2.84
C LEU A 135 55.49 2.90 3.07
N CYS A 136 54.22 2.56 2.92
CA CYS A 136 53.68 1.24 3.18
C CYS A 136 52.85 0.69 2.01
N ASP A 137 53.18 -0.51 1.55
CA ASP A 137 52.28 -1.30 0.71
C ASP A 137 51.26 -2.03 1.60
N THR A 138 49.97 -1.86 1.27
CA THR A 138 48.83 -2.49 1.95
C THR A 138 48.90 -4.01 1.91
N HIS A 139 49.42 -4.63 0.83
CA HIS A 139 49.59 -6.08 0.74
C HIS A 139 50.68 -6.57 1.70
N ALA A 140 51.80 -5.87 1.76
CA ALA A 140 52.87 -6.17 2.71
C ALA A 140 52.42 -6.00 4.17
N LEU A 141 51.66 -4.94 4.47
CA LEU A 141 51.06 -4.71 5.79
C LEU A 141 50.07 -5.83 6.15
N ALA A 142 49.17 -6.19 5.23
CA ALA A 142 48.21 -7.28 5.41
C ALA A 142 48.90 -8.61 5.74
N LYS A 143 49.95 -8.96 5.00
CA LYS A 143 50.76 -10.17 5.24
C LYS A 143 51.42 -10.15 6.62
N SER A 144 51.95 -8.99 7.06
CA SER A 144 52.60 -8.85 8.37
C SER A 144 51.63 -8.95 9.57
N MET A 145 50.35 -8.65 9.34
CA MET A 145 49.31 -8.66 10.35
C MET A 145 48.43 -9.91 10.30
N GLY A 146 48.53 -10.71 9.23
CA GLY A 146 47.67 -11.87 8.99
C GLY A 146 46.22 -11.48 8.68
N LEU A 147 46.02 -10.34 8.03
CA LEU A 147 44.70 -9.78 7.69
C LEU A 147 44.53 -9.71 6.17
N SER A 148 43.30 -9.46 5.70
CA SER A 148 43.09 -9.16 4.27
C SER A 148 43.49 -7.72 3.94
N SER A 149 43.91 -7.46 2.71
CA SER A 149 44.26 -6.10 2.25
C SER A 149 43.10 -5.13 2.43
N GLU A 150 41.87 -5.56 2.14
CA GLU A 150 40.65 -4.77 2.35
C GLU A 150 40.47 -4.37 3.82
N GLN A 151 40.71 -5.29 4.76
CA GLN A 151 40.62 -4.98 6.19
C GLN A 151 41.69 -3.97 6.63
N VAL A 152 42.90 -4.06 6.08
CA VAL A 152 43.96 -3.08 6.37
C VAL A 152 43.59 -1.71 5.80
N ILE A 153 43.07 -1.64 4.58
CA ILE A 153 42.61 -0.39 3.96
C ILE A 153 41.49 0.23 4.80
N ASP A 154 40.49 -0.56 5.21
CA ASP A 154 39.39 -0.08 6.04
C ASP A 154 39.89 0.45 7.39
N MET A 155 40.85 -0.23 8.02
CA MET A 155 41.45 0.25 9.26
C MET A 155 42.30 1.52 9.05
N LEU A 156 43.06 1.63 7.96
CA LEU A 156 43.81 2.84 7.62
C LEU A 156 42.88 4.03 7.39
N LYS A 157 41.77 3.83 6.67
CA LYS A 157 40.73 4.87 6.50
C LYS A 157 40.11 5.28 7.84
N GLN A 158 39.83 4.32 8.72
CA GLN A 158 39.35 4.61 10.07
C GLN A 158 40.39 5.39 10.90
N LEU A 159 41.68 5.10 10.73
CA LEU A 159 42.77 5.85 11.37
C LEU A 159 42.83 7.29 10.87
N CYS A 160 42.79 7.52 9.55
CA CYS A 160 42.75 8.86 8.97
C CYS A 160 41.56 9.69 9.46
N ASN A 161 40.44 9.05 9.80
CA ASN A 161 39.24 9.75 10.29
C ASN A 161 39.23 10.00 11.81
N GLN A 162 40.02 9.25 12.59
CA GLN A 162 39.96 9.29 14.07
C GLN A 162 41.18 9.93 14.71
N ASP A 163 42.31 9.97 14.00
CA ASP A 163 43.59 10.40 14.55
C ASP A 163 44.15 11.57 13.73
N ASP A 164 44.34 12.71 14.38
CA ASP A 164 44.85 13.95 13.77
C ASP A 164 46.26 13.77 13.19
N GLU A 165 47.05 12.84 13.73
CA GLU A 165 48.39 12.53 13.18
C GLU A 165 48.33 11.93 11.76
N PHE A 166 47.20 11.35 11.37
CA PHE A 166 47.00 10.71 10.07
C PHE A 166 46.26 11.63 9.07
N GLU A 167 46.03 12.89 9.43
CA GLU A 167 45.32 13.88 8.59
C GLU A 167 46.01 14.11 7.24
N LEU A 168 47.35 14.16 7.23
CA LEU A 168 48.16 14.45 6.04
C LEU A 168 48.62 13.20 5.27
N CYS A 169 48.07 12.03 5.59
CA CYS A 169 48.43 10.79 4.90
C CYS A 169 47.92 10.79 3.45
N LEU A 170 48.73 10.24 2.55
CA LEU A 170 48.42 10.17 1.12
C LEU A 170 48.22 8.74 0.66
N TRP A 171 47.29 8.55 -0.26
CA TRP A 171 47.08 7.31 -0.98
C TRP A 171 47.64 7.44 -2.40
N SER A 172 48.59 6.59 -2.74
CA SER A 172 49.08 6.46 -4.12
C SER A 172 48.46 5.21 -4.74
N GLY A 173 47.38 5.41 -5.51
CA GLY A 173 46.64 4.31 -6.12
C GLY A 173 45.77 3.55 -5.13
N THR A 174 45.66 2.23 -5.30
CA THR A 174 44.79 1.35 -4.50
C THR A 174 45.52 0.63 -3.36
N ASP A 175 46.83 0.59 -3.41
CA ASP A 175 47.67 -0.36 -2.70
C ASP A 175 48.81 0.29 -1.90
N THR A 176 49.17 1.55 -2.20
CA THR A 176 50.26 2.23 -1.51
C THR A 176 49.76 3.36 -0.60
N PHE A 177 50.22 3.34 0.65
CA PHE A 177 49.91 4.29 1.71
C PHE A 177 51.16 5.04 2.15
N LEU A 178 51.11 6.36 2.18
CA LEU A 178 52.21 7.22 2.62
C LEU A 178 51.79 8.01 3.86
N PHE A 179 52.54 7.82 4.94
CA PHE A 179 52.40 8.56 6.18
C PHE A 179 53.31 9.79 6.16
N ILE A 180 52.72 10.97 6.34
CA ILE A 180 53.40 12.26 6.33
C ILE A 180 52.97 13.02 7.58
N THR A 181 53.92 13.55 8.35
CA THR A 181 53.64 14.48 9.46
C THR A 181 53.68 15.94 9.00
N ARG A 182 53.23 16.87 9.84
CA ARG A 182 53.35 18.31 9.55
C ARG A 182 54.81 18.73 9.40
N ASP A 183 55.69 18.23 10.28
CA ASP A 183 57.13 18.50 10.22
C ASP A 183 57.76 18.00 8.91
N ASP A 184 57.35 16.80 8.45
CA ASP A 184 57.81 16.24 7.17
C ASP A 184 57.38 17.12 5.99
N TYR A 185 56.16 17.66 6.05
CA TYR A 185 55.61 18.54 5.03
C TYR A 185 56.30 19.90 5.01
N GLU A 186 56.57 20.48 6.17
CA GLU A 186 57.32 21.74 6.31
C GLU A 186 58.74 21.61 5.77
N HIS A 187 59.45 20.54 6.16
CA HIS A 187 60.78 20.25 5.65
C HIS A 187 60.79 20.03 4.13
N PHE A 188 59.80 19.30 3.62
CA PHE A 188 59.65 19.12 2.17
C PHE A 188 59.40 20.46 1.45
N ASN A 189 58.59 21.35 2.04
CA ASN A 189 58.28 22.65 1.47
C ASN A 189 59.50 23.60 1.46
N GLU A 190 60.34 23.56 2.51
CA GLU A 190 61.61 24.30 2.56
C GLU A 190 62.62 23.80 1.52
N GLN A 191 62.74 22.48 1.38
CA GLN A 191 63.59 21.87 0.36
C GLN A 191 63.09 22.16 -1.06
N PHE A 192 61.78 22.16 -1.27
CA PHE A 192 61.18 22.50 -2.56
C PHE A 192 61.36 23.99 -2.89
N SER A 193 61.16 24.88 -1.92
CA SER A 193 61.33 26.32 -2.09
C SER A 193 62.79 26.70 -2.39
N SER A 194 63.76 25.97 -1.83
CA SER A 194 65.19 26.23 -2.07
C SER A 194 65.69 25.65 -3.39
N LYS A 195 65.22 24.47 -3.81
CA LYS A 195 65.72 23.77 -5.01
C LYS A 195 64.84 23.95 -6.26
N GLY A 196 63.59 24.37 -6.12
CA GLY A 196 62.61 24.62 -7.19
C GLY A 196 62.08 23.37 -7.90
N LYS A 197 62.90 22.33 -8.08
CA LYS A 197 62.52 21.00 -8.57
C LYS A 197 63.32 19.94 -7.80
N MET A 198 62.63 18.93 -7.30
CA MET A 198 63.26 17.79 -6.62
C MET A 198 62.77 16.48 -7.20
N SER A 199 63.71 15.55 -7.40
CA SER A 199 63.39 14.15 -7.66
C SER A 199 62.88 13.51 -6.36
N ILE A 200 61.90 12.62 -6.47
CA ILE A 200 61.35 11.87 -5.32
C ILE A 200 62.46 11.07 -4.61
N HIS A 201 63.53 10.69 -5.33
CA HIS A 201 64.68 9.99 -4.76
C HIS A 201 65.63 10.89 -3.96
N ASP A 202 65.62 12.21 -4.20
CA ASP A 202 66.45 13.18 -3.47
C ASP A 202 65.74 13.76 -2.24
N ALA A 203 64.42 13.58 -2.17
CA ALA A 203 63.61 13.96 -1.03
C ALA A 203 63.78 12.92 0.08
N THR A 204 64.68 13.21 1.02
CA THR A 204 64.82 12.44 2.25
C THR A 204 63.77 12.92 3.25
N LEU A 205 62.80 12.03 3.53
CA LEU A 205 61.74 12.16 4.54
C LEU A 205 62.14 11.53 5.88
#